data_AF-A0A1Q7QB36-F1
#
_entry.id   AF-A0A1Q7QB36-F1
#
_cell.length_a   1.000
_cell.length_b   1.000
_cell.length_c   1.000
_cell.angle_alpha   90.00
_cell.angle_beta   90.00
_cell.angle_gamma   90.00
#
_symmetry.space_group_name_H-M   'P 1'
#
loop_
_entity.id
_entity.type
_entity.pdbx_description
1 polymer ?
#
loop_
_entity_poly.entity_id
_entity_poly.type
_entity_poly.pdbx_seq_one_letter_code
_entity_poly.pdbx_strand_id
1 'polypeptide(L)'
;RGFQGVVKRHGFHGGPNTHGNTKHRRPGSVGPGTDPSRVIKGKRMPGHYGAERHTQTHLRVERVDTARNLLYIRGSVAGPRN
;
A
#
# COMPACT_ATOMS: atom_id res chain seq x y z
N ARG A 1 -7.26 6.13 0.76
CA ARG A 1 -7.37 5.86 -0.70
C ARG A 1 -8.58 4.93 -0.87
N GLY A 2 -9.16 4.79 -2.06
CA GLY A 2 -10.34 3.94 -2.30
C GLY A 2 -9.96 2.51 -2.73
N PHE A 3 -10.78 1.90 -3.59
CA PHE A 3 -10.45 0.63 -4.24
C PHE A 3 -9.23 0.78 -5.16
N GLN A 4 -8.28 -0.16 -5.09
CA GLN A 4 -7.03 -0.12 -5.85
C GLN A 4 -6.64 -1.49 -6.40
N GLY A 5 -6.00 -1.48 -7.57
CA GLY A 5 -5.42 -2.67 -8.20
C GLY A 5 -4.15 -3.18 -7.52
N VAL A 6 -3.73 -4.40 -7.86
CA VAL A 6 -2.61 -5.10 -7.19
C VAL A 6 -1.27 -4.38 -7.28
N VAL A 7 -0.99 -3.69 -8.39
CA VAL A 7 0.27 -2.94 -8.54
C VAL A 7 0.36 -1.81 -7.53
N LYS A 8 -0.73 -1.05 -7.34
CA LYS A 8 -0.73 0.09 -6.41
C LYS A 8 -0.88 -0.34 -4.95
N ARG A 9 -1.70 -1.35 -4.68
CA ARG A 9 -2.01 -1.83 -3.33
C ARG A 9 -0.88 -2.67 -2.73
N HIS A 10 -0.29 -3.56 -3.54
CA HIS A 10 0.65 -4.58 -3.08
C HIS A 10 2.05 -4.49 -3.70
N GLY A 11 2.30 -3.50 -4.56
CA GLY A 11 3.61 -3.30 -5.18
C GLY A 11 3.99 -4.36 -6.23
N PHE A 12 3.01 -5.02 -6.85
CA PHE A 12 3.30 -6.00 -7.91
C PHE A 12 3.96 -5.33 -9.11
N HIS A 13 4.89 -6.03 -9.76
CA HIS A 13 5.46 -5.60 -11.03
C HIS A 13 4.39 -5.67 -12.13
N GLY A 14 4.48 -4.74 -13.09
CA GLY A 14 3.69 -4.81 -14.31
C GLY A 14 4.29 -5.79 -15.32
N GLY A 15 3.48 -6.28 -16.25
CA GLY A 15 3.98 -6.94 -17.45
C GLY A 15 4.66 -5.95 -18.40
N PRO A 16 5.43 -6.44 -19.38
CA PRO A 16 6.05 -5.61 -20.41
C PRO A 16 5.03 -4.71 -21.14
N ASN A 17 5.46 -3.54 -21.59
CA ASN A 17 4.61 -2.60 -22.32
C ASN A 17 4.63 -2.85 -23.84
N THR A 18 5.62 -3.59 -24.35
CA THR A 18 5.82 -3.87 -25.77
C THR A 18 5.83 -5.38 -26.06
N HIS A 19 6.18 -5.78 -27.29
CA HIS A 19 6.26 -7.17 -27.75
C HIS A 19 4.94 -7.96 -27.64
N GLY A 20 3.81 -7.30 -27.92
CA GLY A 20 2.49 -7.95 -28.04
C GLY A 20 1.83 -8.35 -26.72
N ASN A 21 2.35 -7.90 -25.57
CA ASN A 21 1.70 -8.18 -24.28
C ASN A 21 0.35 -7.45 -24.15
N THR A 22 -0.68 -8.17 -23.70
CA THR A 22 -2.04 -7.63 -23.44
C THR A 22 -2.35 -7.45 -21.95
N LYS A 23 -1.44 -7.85 -21.06
CA LYS A 23 -1.63 -7.88 -19.59
C LYS A 23 -0.54 -7.04 -18.90
N HIS A 24 -0.80 -5.74 -18.76
CA HIS A 24 0.19 -4.82 -18.17
C HIS A 24 0.12 -4.73 -16.65
N ARG A 25 -1.08 -4.61 -16.06
CA ARG A 25 -1.25 -4.34 -14.60
C ARG A 25 -2.18 -5.32 -13.90
N ARG A 26 -2.50 -6.43 -14.57
CA ARG A 26 -3.40 -7.46 -14.04
C ARG A 26 -2.67 -8.28 -12.97
N PRO A 27 -3.39 -8.87 -11.99
CA PRO A 27 -2.81 -9.91 -11.15
C PRO A 27 -2.29 -11.06 -12.03
N GLY A 28 -1.15 -11.62 -11.67
CA GLY A 28 -0.61 -12.84 -12.27
C GLY A 28 -1.42 -14.07 -11.88
N SER A 29 -0.81 -15.26 -11.97
CA SER A 29 -1.51 -16.49 -11.59
C SER A 29 -1.98 -16.46 -10.13
N VAL A 30 -3.23 -16.87 -9.93
CA VAL A 30 -3.89 -16.85 -8.62
C VAL A 30 -3.65 -18.16 -7.85
N GLY A 31 -3.24 -19.24 -8.52
CA GLY A 31 -2.94 -20.53 -7.88
C GLY A 31 -2.11 -21.47 -8.77
N PRO A 32 -1.66 -22.61 -8.20
CA PRO A 32 -0.80 -23.58 -8.89
C PRO A 32 -1.56 -24.56 -9.82
N GLY A 33 -2.89 -24.64 -9.76
CA GLY A 33 -3.70 -25.57 -10.56
C GLY A 33 -4.36 -26.65 -9.71
N THR A 34 -4.15 -27.93 -10.07
CA THR A 34 -4.90 -29.11 -9.56
C THR A 34 -4.74 -29.36 -8.07
N ASP A 35 -3.56 -29.21 -7.48
CA ASP A 35 -3.39 -29.26 -6.03
C ASP A 35 -2.94 -27.86 -5.58
N PRO A 36 -3.74 -27.11 -4.80
CA PRO A 36 -4.91 -27.49 -4.01
C PRO A 36 -6.28 -27.20 -4.64
N SER A 37 -6.39 -27.03 -5.97
CA SER A 37 -7.65 -26.75 -6.70
C SER A 37 -8.47 -25.54 -6.17
N ARG A 38 -7.83 -24.66 -5.41
CA ARG A 38 -8.46 -23.48 -4.82
C ARG A 38 -7.48 -22.33 -4.70
N VAL A 39 -8.02 -21.12 -4.56
CA VAL A 39 -7.22 -19.95 -4.20
C VAL A 39 -6.88 -20.01 -2.72
N ILE A 40 -5.58 -19.91 -2.40
CA ILE A 40 -5.12 -19.86 -1.00
C ILE A 40 -5.64 -18.60 -0.31
N LYS A 41 -6.19 -18.76 0.90
CA LYS A 41 -6.67 -17.64 1.72
C LYS A 41 -5.54 -16.64 1.97
N GLY A 42 -5.85 -15.35 1.87
CA GLY A 42 -4.85 -14.29 2.02
C GLY A 42 -4.05 -13.98 0.75
N LYS A 43 -4.37 -14.63 -0.39
CA LYS A 43 -3.80 -14.24 -1.69
C LYS A 43 -4.04 -12.75 -1.95
N ARG A 44 -2.95 -12.02 -2.22
CA ARG A 44 -2.98 -10.58 -2.47
C ARG A 44 -3.78 -10.27 -3.75
N MET A 45 -4.89 -9.56 -3.59
CA MET A 45 -5.83 -9.18 -4.65
C MET A 45 -6.16 -7.68 -4.61
N PRO A 46 -6.79 -7.12 -5.67
CA PRO A 46 -7.33 -5.76 -5.63
C PRO A 46 -8.29 -5.56 -4.45
N GLY A 47 -8.45 -4.33 -4.00
CA GLY A 47 -9.36 -4.02 -2.89
C GLY A 47 -9.16 -2.63 -2.33
N HIS A 48 -9.89 -2.33 -1.26
CA HIS A 48 -9.72 -1.07 -0.51
C HIS A 48 -8.27 -0.91 -0.03
N TYR A 49 -7.75 0.31 -0.11
CA TYR A 49 -6.37 0.63 0.26
C TYR A 49 -6.29 1.92 1.05
N GLY A 50 -5.58 1.90 2.18
CA GLY A 50 -5.49 3.03 3.10
C GLY A 50 -6.71 3.14 4.01
N ALA A 51 -6.80 4.24 4.76
CA ALA A 51 -7.72 4.39 5.90
C ALA A 51 -7.56 3.26 6.94
N GLU A 52 -6.34 2.73 7.06
CA GLU A 52 -5.94 1.79 8.10
C GLU A 52 -5.10 2.55 9.14
N ARG A 53 -5.15 2.08 10.39
CA ARG A 53 -4.38 2.68 11.48
C ARG A 53 -2.91 2.27 11.35
N HIS A 54 -2.03 3.27 11.25
CA HIS A 54 -0.59 3.07 11.24
C HIS A 54 0.05 3.80 12.43
N THR A 55 0.96 3.11 13.12
CA THR A 55 1.77 3.70 14.18
C THR A 55 3.22 3.79 13.71
N GLN A 56 3.80 4.98 13.74
CA GLN A 56 5.23 5.18 13.51
C GLN A 56 5.92 5.30 14.87
N THR A 57 6.97 4.52 15.09
CA THR A 57 7.76 4.55 16.32
C THR A 57 9.04 5.36 16.12
N HIS A 58 9.64 5.81 17.22
CA HIS A 58 10.94 6.48 17.25
C HIS A 58 11.01 7.82 16.49
N LEU A 59 9.90 8.56 16.42
CA LEU A 59 9.90 9.93 15.92
C LEU A 59 10.60 10.86 16.91
N ARG A 60 11.48 11.73 16.40
CA ARG A 60 12.20 12.72 17.21
C ARG A 60 11.45 14.05 17.24
N VAL A 61 11.27 14.61 18.43
CA VAL A 61 10.82 15.99 18.61
C VAL A 61 11.98 16.93 18.31
N GLU A 62 11.76 17.86 17.40
CA GLU A 62 12.78 18.82 16.97
C GLU A 62 12.65 20.15 17.72
N ARG A 63 11.42 20.64 17.89
CA ARG A 63 11.14 21.91 18.57
C ARG A 63 9.79 21.87 19.27
N VAL A 64 9.71 22.54 20.42
CA VAL A 64 8.47 22.82 21.15
C VAL A 64 8.30 24.34 21.21
N ASP A 65 7.17 24.85 20.74
CA ASP A 65 6.80 26.27 20.84
C ASP A 65 5.58 26.39 21.77
N THR A 66 5.85 26.68 23.04
CA THR A 66 4.83 26.77 24.09
C THR A 66 3.93 28.00 23.95
N ALA A 67 4.42 29.07 23.34
CA ALA A 67 3.64 30.30 23.14
C ALA A 67 2.52 30.10 22.12
N ARG A 68 2.77 29.28 21.09
CA ARG A 68 1.78 28.95 20.04
C ARG A 68 1.13 27.58 20.21
N ASN A 69 1.51 26.84 21.25
CA ASN A 69 1.10 25.46 21.48
C ASN A 69 1.37 24.54 20.27
N LEU A 70 2.59 24.63 19.70
CA LEU A 70 3.01 23.86 18.51
C LEU A 70 4.14 22.89 18.84
N LEU A 71 4.07 21.70 18.24
CA LEU A 71 5.09 20.66 18.32
C LEU A 71 5.63 20.37 16.92
N TYR A 72 6.95 20.43 16.76
CA TYR A 72 7.64 20.13 15.51
C TYR A 72 8.29 18.75 15.64
N ILE A 73 7.91 17.84 14.74
CA ILE A 73 8.39 16.46 14.70
C ILE A 73 9.26 16.30 13.46
N ARG A 74 10.39 15.61 13.60
CA ARG A 74 11.25 15.25 12.47
C ARG A 74 10.62 14.09 11.68
N GLY A 75 10.33 14.32 10.41
CA GLY A 75 9.76 13.33 9.49
C GLY A 75 8.28 13.56 9.17
N SER A 76 7.61 12.53 8.64
CA SER A 76 6.20 12.59 8.23
C SER A 76 5.29 11.87 9.22
N VAL A 77 4.10 12.41 9.48
CA VAL A 77 3.06 11.73 10.26
C VAL A 77 2.03 11.12 9.31
N ALA A 78 1.53 9.92 9.63
CA ALA A 78 0.52 9.24 8.82
C ALA A 78 -0.85 9.88 9.06
N GLY A 79 -1.44 10.48 8.03
CA GLY A 79 -2.78 11.05 8.09
C GLY A 79 -2.96 12.16 7.04
N PRO A 80 -4.22 12.51 6.69
CA PRO A 80 -4.51 13.72 5.95
C PRO A 80 -4.28 14.96 6.83
N ARG A 81 -4.17 16.14 6.19
CA ARG A 81 -4.31 17.41 6.90
C ARG A 81 -5.79 17.59 7.26
N ASN A 82 -6.05 18.05 8.48
CA ASN A 82 -7.38 18.47 8.91
C ASN A 82 -7.86 19.71 8.17
#